data_AF-A0A258Q503-F1
#
_entry.id   AF-A0A258Q503-F1
#
_cell.length_a   1.000
_cell.length_b   1.000
_cell.length_c   1.000
_cell.angle_alpha   90.00
_cell.angle_beta   90.00
_cell.angle_gamma   90.00
#
_symmetry.space_group_name_H-M   'P 1'
#
loop_
_entity.id
_entity.type
_entity.pdbx_description
1 polymer ?
#
loop_
_entity_poly.entity_id
_entity_poly.type
_entity_poly.pdbx_seq_one_letter_code
_entity_poly.pdbx_strand_id
1 'polypeptide(L)' 'MLTRHFGMAQALPFEKDWQHTFWGSNYERLLKIKRAVDPTDVFWCAPCVGNERWVETGDGRLCRKR' A
#
# COMPACT_ATOMS: atom_id res chain seq x y z
N MET A 1 25.58 9.71 3.99
CA MET A 1 24.55 8.82 4.55
C MET A 1 23.85 8.17 3.36
N LEU A 2 24.17 6.92 3.04
CA LEU A 2 23.60 6.24 1.87
C LEU A 2 22.12 5.97 2.15
N THR A 3 21.21 6.66 1.47
CA THR A 3 19.80 6.30 1.40
C THR A 3 19.68 5.00 0.61
N ARG A 4 19.89 3.86 1.28
CA ARG A 4 19.46 2.57 0.75
C ARG A 4 17.94 2.64 0.61
N HIS A 5 17.46 2.75 -0.61
CA HIS A 5 16.05 2.61 -0.92
C HIS A 5 15.72 1.13 -0.81
N PHE A 6 15.17 0.71 0.34
CA PHE A 6 14.64 -0.63 0.50
C PHE A 6 13.31 -0.71 -0.25
N GLY A 7 13.27 -1.51 -1.32
CA GLY A 7 12.00 -1.84 -1.98
C GLY A 7 11.09 -2.65 -1.04
N MET A 8 9.78 -2.64 -1.29
CA MET A 8 8.77 -3.29 -0.43
C MET A 8 9.19 -4.69 0.05
N ALA A 9 9.75 -5.52 -0.84
CA ALA A 9 10.12 -6.90 -0.53
C ALA A 9 11.16 -7.05 0.60
N GLN A 10 11.90 -6.00 0.92
CA GLN A 10 12.93 -5.99 1.98
C GLN A 10 12.65 -4.95 3.06
N ALA A 11 11.47 -4.33 3.04
CA ALA A 11 11.10 -3.25 3.94
C ALA A 11 10.24 -3.74 5.12
N LEU A 12 10.18 -2.92 6.16
CA LEU A 12 9.35 -3.17 7.33
C LEU A 12 7.91 -2.72 7.07
N PRO A 13 6.89 -3.40 7.62
CA PRO A 13 5.47 -3.09 7.34
C PRO A 13 5.03 -1.70 7.80
N PHE A 14 5.80 -1.07 8.69
CA PHE A 14 5.47 0.19 9.36
C PHE A 14 6.20 1.41 8.77
N GLU A 15 6.76 1.29 7.56
CA GLU A 15 7.29 2.45 6.83
C GLU A 15 6.19 3.51 6.65
N LYS A 16 6.43 4.73 7.12
CA LYS A 16 5.42 5.79 7.14
C LYS A 16 5.17 6.36 5.75
N ASP A 17 6.23 6.51 4.95
CA ASP A 17 6.15 7.03 3.59
C ASP A 17 6.28 5.89 2.56
N TRP A 18 5.57 4.79 2.80
CA TRP A 18 5.72 3.57 2.02
C TRP A 18 5.29 3.73 0.56
N GLN A 19 4.34 4.63 0.26
CA GLN A 19 3.93 4.89 -1.12
C GLN A 19 5.11 5.37 -1.96
N HIS A 20 5.81 6.41 -1.48
CA HIS A 20 6.95 6.96 -2.17
C HIS A 20 8.19 6.06 -2.04
N THR A 21 8.44 5.48 -0.85
CA THR A 21 9.61 4.62 -0.61
C THR A 21 9.59 3.36 -1.48
N PHE A 22 8.43 2.73 -1.68
CA PHE A 22 8.35 1.47 -2.44
C PHE A 22 8.04 1.66 -3.92
N TRP A 23 7.30 2.70 -4.28
CA TRP A 23 6.80 2.88 -5.64
C TRP A 23 7.24 4.18 -6.30
N GLY A 24 7.70 5.16 -5.52
CA GLY A 24 8.10 6.47 -6.00
C GLY A 24 7.00 7.14 -6.83
N SER A 25 7.40 7.77 -7.93
CA SER A 25 6.48 8.42 -8.88
C SER A 25 5.51 7.47 -9.58
N ASN A 26 5.71 6.15 -9.49
CA ASN A 26 4.80 5.18 -10.12
C ASN A 26 3.51 4.98 -9.32
N TYR A 27 3.44 5.41 -8.07
CA TYR A 27 2.32 5.11 -7.18
C TYR A 27 0.96 5.48 -7.80
N GLU A 28 0.83 6.70 -8.31
CA GLU A 28 -0.40 7.21 -8.91
C GLU A 28 -0.84 6.41 -10.15
N ARG A 29 0.12 5.99 -10.98
CA ARG A 29 -0.17 5.17 -12.16
C ARG A 29 -0.64 3.78 -11.76
N LEU A 30 0.01 3.16 -10.78
CA LEU A 30 -0.35 1.85 -10.25
C LEU A 30 -1.71 1.90 -9.55
N LEU A 31 -2.02 2.97 -8.82
CA LEU A 31 -3.31 3.17 -8.19
C LEU A 31 -4.43 3.21 -9.23
N LYS A 32 -4.25 3.97 -10.32
CA LYS A 32 -5.23 3.99 -11.43
C LYS A 32 -5.48 2.61 -12.02
N ILE A 33 -4.43 1.83 -12.26
CA ILE A 33 -4.55 0.46 -12.76
C ILE A 33 -5.27 -0.43 -11.74
N LYS A 34 -4.89 -0.36 -10.47
CA LYS A 34 -5.55 -1.09 -9.38
C LYS A 34 -7.04 -0.80 -9.32
N ARG A 35 -7.45 0.47 -9.48
CA ARG A 35 -8.87 0.86 -9.49
C ARG A 35 -9.63 0.36 -10.72
N ALA A 36 -8.96 0.22 -11.86
CA ALA A 36 -9.56 -0.35 -13.06
C ALA A 36 -9.71 -1.89 -12.98
N VAL A 37 -8.70 -2.57 -12.42
CA VAL A 37 -8.65 -4.04 -12.37
C VAL A 37 -9.38 -4.61 -11.15
N ASP A 38 -9.25 -3.97 -9.98
CA ASP A 38 -9.84 -4.38 -8.70
C ASP A 38 -10.55 -3.18 -8.03
N PRO A 39 -11.71 -2.76 -8.56
CA PRO A 39 -12.43 -1.59 -8.08
C PRO A 39 -12.94 -1.73 -6.65
N THR A 40 -13.16 -2.98 -6.19
CA THR A 40 -13.76 -3.30 -4.89
C THR A 40 -12.76 -3.77 -3.83
N ASP A 41 -11.45 -3.72 -4.11
CA ASP A 41 -10.36 -4.13 -3.20
C ASP A 41 -10.44 -5.60 -2.74
N VAL A 42 -10.75 -6.53 -3.65
CA VAL A 42 -10.71 -7.97 -3.35
C VAL A 42 -9.27 -8.39 -2.97
N PHE A 43 -8.27 -7.87 -3.68
CA PHE A 43 -6.86 -8.16 -3.41
C PHE A 43 -6.25 -7.10 -2.49
N TRP A 44 -6.55 -7.18 -1.20
CA TRP A 44 -5.98 -6.31 -0.17
C TRP A 44 -4.71 -6.90 0.46
N CYS A 45 -3.74 -6.04 0.79
CA CYS A 45 -2.57 -6.35 1.60
C CYS A 45 -1.97 -5.08 2.23
N ALA A 46 -1.09 -5.22 3.22
CA ALA A 46 -0.49 -4.08 3.93
C ALA A 46 1.04 -4.21 4.09
N PRO A 47 1.83 -3.23 3.62
CA PRO A 47 1.48 -2.12 2.73
C PRO A 47 1.38 -2.54 1.26
N CYS A 48 0.32 -2.14 0.55
CA CYS A 48 0.13 -2.39 -0.88
C CYS A 48 -0.59 -1.22 -1.56
N VAL A 49 -0.41 -1.05 -2.88
CA VAL A 49 -1.05 0.01 -3.66
C VAL A 49 -2.57 0.01 -3.44
N GLY A 50 -3.10 1.14 -2.97
CA GLY A 50 -4.52 1.34 -2.78
C GLY A 50 -5.11 0.73 -1.50
N ASN A 51 -4.28 0.20 -0.59
CA ASN A 51 -4.75 -0.38 0.67
C ASN A 51 -5.35 0.66 1.64
N GLU A 52 -5.15 1.95 1.40
CA GLU A 52 -5.48 3.05 2.31
C GLU A 52 -6.98 3.22 2.53
N ARG A 53 -7.82 2.66 1.63
CA ARG A 53 -9.29 2.63 1.80
C ARG A 53 -9.75 1.72 2.93
N TRP A 54 -8.86 0.91 3.48
CA TRP A 54 -9.16 -0.07 4.53
C TRP A 54 -8.20 0.08 5.71
N VAL A 55 -8.64 -0.46 6.84
CA VAL A 55 -7.85 -0.60 8.06
C VAL A 55 -8.12 -1.99 8.63
N GLU A 56 -7.04 -2.69 8.99
CA GLU A 56 -7.12 -3.92 9.76
C GLU A 56 -7.27 -3.55 11.24
N THR A 57 -8.30 -4.10 11.89
CA THR A 57 -8.56 -3.91 13.32
C THR A 57 -7.73 -4.90 14.13
N GLY A 58 -7.56 -4.67 15.44
CA GLY A 58 -6.70 -5.51 16.30
C GLY A 58 -7.17 -6.97 16.45
N ASP A 59 -8.40 -7.27 16.04
CA ASP A 59 -8.98 -8.61 15.95
C ASP A 59 -8.90 -9.22 14.53
N GLY A 60 -8.15 -8.60 13.62
CA GLY A 60 -7.86 -9.10 12.28
C GLY A 60 -8.94 -8.84 11.23
N ARG A 61 -9.97 -8.05 11.53
CA ARG A 61 -11.03 -7.71 10.56
C ARG A 61 -10.60 -6.54 9.68
N LEU A 62 -11.01 -6.55 8.41
CA LEU A 62 -10.83 -5.41 7.51
C LEU A 62 -12.08 -4.53 7.50
N CYS A 63 -11.90 -3.27 7.89
CA CYS A 63 -12.95 -2.24 7.87
C CYS A 63 -12.62 -1.17 6.84
N ARG A 64 -13.63 -0.72 6.07
CA ARG A 64 -13.46 0.39 5.13
C ARG A 64 -13.38 1.71 5.90
N LYS A 65 -12.39 2.54 5.59
CA LYS A 65 -12.32 3.90 6.13
C LYS A 65 -13.50 4.71 5.57
N ARG A 66 -14.19 5.42 6.47
CA ARG A 66 -15.29 6.32 6.12
C ARG A 66 -14.76 7.64 5.61
#